data_AF-A0A182PK03-F1
#
_entry.id   AF-A0A182PK03-F1
#
_cell.length_a   1.000
_cell.length_b   1.000
_cell.length_c   1.000
_cell.angle_alpha   90.00
_cell.angle_beta   90.00
_cell.angle_gamma   90.00
#
_symmetry.space_group_name_H-M   'P 1'
#
loop_
_entity.id
_entity.type
_entity.pdbx_description
1 polymer ?
#
loop_
_entity_poly.entity_id
_entity_poly.type
_entity_poly.pdbx_seq_one_letter_code
_entity_poly.pdbx_strand_id
1 'polypeptide(L)' 'MGAYVIRVACEQNQISWIRRRDWHILSSGAQMYTNDERFAILHTPGSNTWTLQIKFVQRRDHGTYECQQ' A
#
# COMPACT_ATOMS: atom_id res chain seq x y z
N MET A 1 -23.76 0.19 5.24
CA MET A 1 -22.73 1.11 4.71
C MET A 1 -21.37 0.46 4.96
N GLY A 2 -20.89 -0.34 4.01
CA GLY A 2 -19.77 -1.27 4.22
C GLY A 2 -18.42 -0.57 4.23
N ALA A 3 -17.54 -1.00 5.14
CA ALA A 3 -16.14 -0.61 5.14
C ALA A 3 -15.44 -1.25 3.92
N TYR A 4 -15.31 -0.50 2.83
CA TYR A 4 -14.59 -0.98 1.66
C TYR A 4 -13.08 -1.07 1.96
N VAL A 5 -12.47 -2.19 1.56
CA VAL A 5 -11.03 -2.45 1.68
C VAL A 5 -10.47 -2.64 0.27
N ILE A 6 -9.41 -1.91 -0.07
CA ILE A 6 -8.67 -2.08 -1.32
C ILE A 6 -7.36 -2.83 -1.02
N ARG A 7 -6.99 -3.76 -1.91
CA ARG A 7 -5.73 -4.50 -1.88
C ARG A 7 -5.05 -4.37 -3.24
N VAL A 8 -3.82 -3.87 -3.25
CA VAL A 8 -2.99 -3.75 -4.47
C VAL A 8 -1.75 -4.60 -4.25
N ALA A 9 -1.50 -5.56 -5.14
CA ALA A 9 -0.39 -6.51 -5.02
C ALA A 9 0.75 -6.18 -5.98
N CYS A 10 1.98 -6.50 -5.59
CA CYS A 10 3.19 -6.37 -6.40
C CYS A 10 4.17 -7.50 -6.08
N GLU A 11 4.91 -8.00 -7.08
CA GLU A 11 5.73 -9.22 -6.98
C GLU A 11 7.24 -8.93 -7.14
N GLN A 12 7.94 -8.60 -6.06
CA GLN A 12 9.40 -8.38 -6.04
C GLN A 12 9.98 -8.70 -4.64
N ASN A 13 11.30 -8.97 -4.53
CA ASN A 13 11.94 -9.31 -3.24
C ASN A 13 11.82 -8.19 -2.20
N GLN A 14 11.91 -6.94 -2.62
CA GLN A 14 11.74 -5.75 -1.79
C GLN A 14 11.13 -4.66 -2.66
N ILE A 15 10.17 -3.91 -2.12
CA ILE A 15 9.51 -2.82 -2.84
C ILE A 15 9.30 -1.60 -1.95
N SER A 16 9.02 -0.47 -2.58
CA SER A 16 8.42 0.70 -1.95
C SER A 16 7.05 0.98 -2.58
N TRP A 17 6.04 1.29 -1.76
CA TRP A 17 4.75 1.77 -2.25
C TRP A 17 4.74 3.29 -2.31
N ILE A 18 4.31 3.85 -3.43
CA ILE A 18 4.29 5.29 -3.70
C ILE A 18 2.90 5.71 -4.15
N ARG A 19 2.37 6.79 -3.57
CA ARG A 19 1.14 7.42 -4.05
C ARG A 19 1.48 8.46 -5.12
N ARG A 20 1.05 8.23 -6.37
CA ARG A 20 1.47 9.05 -7.53
C ARG A 20 1.04 10.50 -7.48
N ARG A 21 -0.12 10.81 -6.88
CA ARG A 21 -0.69 12.17 -6.90
C ARG A 21 0.21 13.22 -6.24
N ASP A 22 1.01 12.80 -5.26
CA ASP A 22 1.85 13.67 -4.42
C ASP A 22 3.26 13.07 -4.20
N TRP A 23 3.59 12.00 -4.92
CA TRP A 23 4.85 11.27 -4.81
C TRP A 23 5.23 10.86 -3.38
N HIS A 24 4.22 10.70 -2.52
CA HIS A 24 4.46 10.32 -1.14
C HIS A 24 4.77 8.83 -1.04
N ILE A 25 5.94 8.50 -0.47
CA ILE A 25 6.32 7.12 -0.16
C ILE A 25 5.49 6.67 1.04
N LEU A 26 4.66 5.65 0.85
CA LEU A 26 3.79 5.09 1.88
C LEU A 26 4.52 4.06 2.74
N SER A 27 5.36 3.24 2.11
CA SER A 27 6.14 2.20 2.77
C SER A 27 7.41 1.86 2.00
N SER A 28 8.40 1.29 2.70
CA SER A 28 9.49 0.52 2.13
C SER A 28 9.56 -0.85 2.79
N GLY A 29 9.33 -1.92 2.03
CA GLY A 29 9.06 -3.25 2.55
C GLY A 29 7.89 -3.24 3.55
N ALA A 30 8.12 -3.79 4.75
CA ALA A 30 7.15 -3.80 5.83
C ALA A 30 7.09 -2.48 6.65
N GLN A 31 8.05 -1.58 6.46
CA GLN A 31 8.11 -0.32 7.19
C GLN A 31 7.14 0.70 6.58
N MET A 32 6.25 1.25 7.40
CA MET A 32 5.34 2.34 7.01
C MET A 32 5.98 3.72 7.26
N TYR A 33 5.72 4.67 6.36
CA TYR A 33 6.13 6.08 6.50
C TYR A 33 4.95 7.04 6.66
N THR A 34 3.73 6.61 6.34
CA THR A 34 2.52 7.36 6.68
C THR A 34 2.02 6.97 8.07
N ASN A 35 1.47 7.94 8.80
CA ASN A 35 0.79 7.73 10.08
C ASN A 35 -0.72 7.46 9.92
N ASP A 36 -1.24 7.39 8.68
CA ASP A 36 -2.64 7.04 8.43
C ASP A 36 -2.86 5.53 8.69
N GLU A 37 -3.40 5.19 9.86
CA GLU A 37 -3.64 3.81 10.35
C GLU A 37 -4.53 2.95 9.42
N ARG A 38 -5.17 3.56 8.44
CA ARG A 38 -5.93 2.85 7.41
C ARG A 38 -5.04 2.08 6.46
N PHE A 39 -3.79 2.52 6.28
CA PHE A 39 -2.81 1.89 5.39
C PHE A 39 -2.02 0.81 6.13
N ALA A 40 -1.85 -0.34 5.49
CA ALA A 40 -1.04 -1.44 6.01
C ALA A 40 -0.40 -2.23 4.87
N ILE A 41 0.74 -2.85 5.16
CA ILE A 41 1.37 -3.84 4.28
C ILE A 41 1.00 -5.24 4.75
N LEU A 42 0.52 -6.06 3.81
CA LEU A 42 0.38 -7.50 4.00
C LEU A 42 1.46 -8.19 3.18
N HIS A 43 2.27 -8.98 3.86
CA HIS A 43 3.35 -9.75 3.26
C HIS A 43 3.50 -11.07 4.01
N THR A 44 3.52 -12.17 3.25
CA THR A 44 3.77 -13.50 3.81
C THR A 44 5.28 -13.74 3.81
N PRO A 45 5.91 -14.10 4.95
CA PRO A 45 7.33 -14.41 4.98
C PRO A 45 7.72 -15.46 3.92
N GLY A 46 8.75 -15.17 3.12
CA GLY A 46 9.21 -16.02 2.03
C GLY A 46 8.44 -15.88 0.71
N SER A 47 7.39 -15.06 0.66
CA SER A 47 6.74 -14.65 -0.59
C SER A 47 7.46 -13.47 -1.22
N ASN A 48 7.31 -13.27 -2.53
CA ASN A 48 7.69 -12.03 -3.21
C ASN A 48 6.49 -11.09 -3.39
N THR A 49 5.31 -11.49 -2.91
CA THR A 49 4.10 -10.70 -3.04
C THR A 49 3.96 -9.73 -1.87
N TRP A 50 3.87 -8.45 -2.19
CA TRP A 50 3.62 -7.37 -1.26
C TRP A 50 2.27 -6.76 -1.57
N THR A 51 1.38 -6.66 -0.59
CA THR A 51 0.05 -6.09 -0.78
C THR A 51 -0.13 -4.82 0.05
N LEU A 52 -0.42 -3.71 -0.60
CA LEU A 52 -0.90 -2.50 0.06
C LEU A 52 -2.39 -2.65 0.37
N GLN A 53 -2.76 -2.56 1.64
CA GLN A 53 -4.14 -2.58 2.10
C GLN A 53 -4.56 -1.18 2.56
N ILE A 54 -5.74 -0.72 2.15
CA ILE A 54 -6.37 0.52 2.63
C ILE A 54 -7.74 0.18 3.22
N LYS A 55 -7.93 0.43 4.52
CA LYS A 55 -9.21 0.27 5.22
C LYS A 55 -10.04 1.55 5.14
N PHE A 56 -11.37 1.41 5.22
CA PHE A 56 -12.30 2.56 5.25
C PHE A 56 -12.02 3.55 4.12
N VAL A 57 -11.98 3.02 2.89
CA VAL A 57 -11.62 3.80 1.71
C VAL A 57 -12.56 5.00 1.54
N GLN A 58 -11.97 6.14 1.24
CA GLN A 58 -12.64 7.40 1.01
C GLN A 58 -12.47 7.83 -0.45
N ARG A 59 -13.34 8.71 -0.95
CA ARG A 59 -13.22 9.25 -2.32
C ARG A 59 -11.84 9.85 -2.61
N ARG A 60 -11.20 10.42 -1.58
CA ARG A 60 -9.84 11.00 -1.68
C ARG A 60 -8.73 9.97 -1.89
N ASP A 61 -8.97 8.69 -1.63
CA ASP A 61 -7.95 7.65 -1.82
C ASP A 61 -7.91 7.14 -3.26
N HIS A 62 -8.86 7.57 -4.11
CA HIS A 62 -8.85 7.28 -5.53
C HIS A 62 -7.59 7.84 -6.21
N GLY A 63 -6.95 7.02 -7.05
CA GLY A 63 -5.77 7.39 -7.81
C GLY A 63 -4.82 6.21 -8.03
N THR A 64 -3.66 6.51 -8.59
CA THR A 64 -2.62 5.50 -8.89
C THR A 64 -1.68 5.32 -7.70
N TYR A 65 -1.43 4.06 -7.37
CA TYR A 65 -0.41 3.62 -6.42
C TYR A 65 0.59 2.79 -7.19
N GLU A 66 1.88 3.01 -6.93
CA GLU A 66 2.96 2.30 -7.58
C GLU A 66 3.76 1.49 -6.59
N CYS A 67 4.18 0.32 -7.03
CA CYS A 67 5.30 -0.35 -6.43
C CYS A 67 6.56 -0.07 -7.25
N GLN A 68 7.66 0.20 -6.57
CA GLN A 68 8.99 0.36 -7.17
C GLN A 68 9.99 -0.51 -6.42
N GLN A 69 11.01 -0.97 -7.13
CA GLN A 69 12.20 -1.59 -6.55
C GLN A 69 13.19 -0.50 -6.11
#